data_AF-A0A448L3K7-F1
#
_entry.id   AF-A0A448L3K7-F1
#
_cell.length_a   1.000
_cell.length_b   1.000
_cell.length_c   1.000
_cell.angle_alpha   90.00
_cell.angle_beta   90.00
_cell.angle_gamma   90.00
#
_symmetry.space_group_name_H-M   'P 1'
#
loop_
_entity.id
_entity.type
_entity.pdbx_description
1 polymer ?
#
loop_
_entity_poly.entity_id
_entity_poly.type
_entity_poly.pdbx_seq_one_letter_code
_entity_poly.pdbx_strand_id
1 'polypeptide(L)'
;MLEKLRKWEIEEDAQARIIAYLTEHHFIDDSRFCEAFVKDKIQYNGWGRRKVEQALYMKGIPRSVSDPILDEISDEMYLEKLRPLIKHKWPTIKARNEYERSMKLIKFAMGRGFDVRLIRQCIDDADELLDD
;
A
#
# COMPACT_ATOMS: atom_id res chain seq x y z
N MET A 1 7.79 -7.46 17.53
CA MET A 1 8.34 -7.59 18.90
C MET A 1 8.75 -9.02 19.23
N LEU A 2 7.86 -10.01 19.01
CA LEU A 2 8.14 -11.43 19.26
C LEU A 2 9.45 -11.94 18.65
N GLU A 3 9.76 -11.57 17.41
CA GLU A 3 11.02 -11.95 16.76
C GLU A 3 12.26 -11.42 17.51
N LYS A 4 12.17 -10.21 18.11
CA LYS A 4 13.25 -9.66 18.94
C LYS A 4 13.41 -10.44 20.23
N LEU A 5 12.31 -10.79 20.89
CA LEU A 5 12.34 -11.57 22.13
C LEU A 5 12.91 -12.98 21.91
N ARG A 6 12.58 -13.62 20.78
CA ARG A 6 13.17 -14.91 20.37
C ARG A 6 14.67 -14.81 20.12
N LYS A 7 15.12 -13.74 19.45
CA LYS A 7 16.55 -13.46 19.22
C LYS A 7 17.33 -13.20 20.50
N TRP A 8 16.65 -12.78 21.56
CA TRP A 8 17.23 -12.59 22.90
C TRP A 8 17.10 -13.84 23.78
N GLU A 9 16.68 -14.97 23.21
CA GLU A 9 16.56 -16.26 23.90
C GLU A 9 15.69 -16.20 25.17
N ILE A 10 14.67 -15.34 25.16
CA ILE A 10 13.70 -15.23 26.24
C ILE A 10 12.73 -16.42 26.20
N GLU A 11 12.46 -17.04 27.34
CA GLU A 11 11.50 -18.15 27.46
C GLU A 11 10.08 -17.78 27.02
N GLU A 12 9.37 -18.73 26.41
CA GLU A 12 8.08 -18.48 25.73
C GLU A 12 6.99 -17.94 26.69
N ASP A 13 6.99 -18.40 27.95
CA ASP A 13 6.09 -17.91 29.00
C ASP A 13 6.38 -16.44 29.36
N ALA A 14 7.67 -16.06 29.42
CA ALA A 14 8.10 -14.69 29.65
C ALA A 14 7.79 -13.81 28.43
N GLN A 15 7.94 -14.33 27.20
CA GLN A 15 7.53 -13.62 25.99
C GLN A 15 6.05 -13.26 26.03
N ALA A 16 5.19 -14.21 26.38
CA ALA A 16 3.74 -13.99 26.47
C ALA A 16 3.40 -12.90 27.50
N ARG A 17 4.01 -12.95 28.69
CA ARG A 17 3.83 -11.91 29.73
C ARG A 17 4.31 -10.53 29.28
N ILE A 18 5.47 -10.46 28.64
CA ILE A 18 6.02 -9.18 28.14
C ILE A 18 5.12 -8.60 27.06
N ILE A 19 4.67 -9.40 26.10
CA ILE A 19 3.76 -8.93 25.05
C ILE A 19 2.44 -8.46 25.66
N ALA A 20 1.85 -9.21 26.59
CA ALA A 20 0.62 -8.81 27.27
C ALA A 20 0.79 -7.46 27.97
N TYR A 21 1.86 -7.28 28.75
CA TYR A 21 2.17 -6.01 29.42
C TYR A 21 2.34 -4.86 28.42
N LEU A 22 3.09 -5.06 27.34
CA LEU A 22 3.33 -4.02 26.34
C LEU A 22 2.05 -3.63 25.59
N THR A 23 1.16 -4.58 25.33
CA THR A 23 -0.14 -4.31 24.69
C THR A 23 -1.10 -3.62 25.67
N GLU A 24 -1.19 -4.10 26.91
CA GLU A 24 -2.04 -3.53 27.97
C GLU A 24 -1.68 -2.06 28.23
N HIS A 25 -0.39 -1.75 28.29
CA HIS A 25 0.10 -0.38 28.47
C HIS A 25 0.26 0.42 27.17
N HIS A 26 -0.27 -0.08 26.04
CA HIS A 26 -0.29 0.58 24.72
C HIS A 26 1.10 0.97 24.19
N PHE A 27 2.15 0.28 24.61
CA PHE A 27 3.46 0.33 23.98
C PHE A 27 3.45 -0.41 22.64
N ILE A 28 2.63 -1.45 22.50
CA ILE A 28 2.29 -2.10 21.23
C ILE A 28 0.83 -1.83 20.93
N ASP A 29 0.60 -1.14 19.82
CA ASP A 29 -0.73 -0.83 19.30
C ASP A 29 -0.69 -1.01 17.79
N ASP A 30 -1.24 -2.13 17.33
CA ASP A 30 -1.22 -2.52 15.92
C ASP A 30 -2.08 -1.61 15.06
N SER A 31 -3.19 -1.06 15.60
CA SER A 31 -4.06 -0.12 14.88
C SER A 31 -3.34 1.20 14.65
N ARG A 32 -2.78 1.78 15.71
CA ARG A 32 -1.99 3.02 15.62
C ARG A 32 -0.77 2.85 14.70
N PHE A 33 -0.10 1.71 14.78
CA PHE A 33 0.98 1.38 13.86
C PHE A 33 0.49 1.30 12.42
N CYS A 34 -0.61 0.59 12.18
CA CYS A 34 -1.19 0.37 10.87
C CYS A 34 -1.60 1.69 10.21
N GLU A 35 -2.33 2.57 10.91
CA GLU A 35 -2.72 3.89 10.40
C GLU A 35 -1.51 4.73 9.95
N ALA A 36 -0.51 4.86 10.83
CA ALA A 36 0.70 5.61 10.52
C ALA A 36 1.46 5.00 9.34
N PHE A 37 1.56 3.66 9.29
CA PHE A 37 2.23 2.93 8.22
C PHE A 37 1.53 3.12 6.87
N VAL A 38 0.21 2.96 6.83
CA VAL A 38 -0.60 3.12 5.62
C VAL A 38 -0.47 4.53 5.07
N LYS A 39 -0.64 5.54 5.92
CA LYS A 39 -0.52 6.95 5.54
C LYS A 39 0.86 7.25 4.95
N ASP A 40 1.93 6.79 5.60
CA ASP A 40 3.30 6.95 5.12
C ASP A 40 3.50 6.33 3.73
N LYS A 41 3.05 5.08 3.52
CA LYS A 41 3.25 4.37 2.25
C LYS A 41 2.46 4.94 1.10
N ILE A 42 1.27 5.46 1.34
CA ILE A 42 0.50 6.14 0.29
C ILE A 42 1.13 7.51 0.01
N GLN A 43 1.36 8.32 1.05
CA GLN A 43 1.76 9.71 0.86
C GLN A 43 3.17 9.87 0.28
N TYR A 44 4.15 9.11 0.79
CA TYR A 44 5.57 9.30 0.47
C TYR A 44 6.10 8.23 -0.49
N ASN A 45 5.65 6.98 -0.38
CA ASN A 45 6.10 5.92 -1.30
C ASN A 45 5.23 5.80 -2.56
N GLY A 46 4.03 6.39 -2.57
CA GLY A 46 3.09 6.28 -3.69
C GLY A 46 2.72 4.83 -3.99
N TRP A 47 2.45 4.05 -2.94
CA TRP A 47 1.97 2.69 -3.06
C TRP A 47 0.46 2.66 -3.18
N GLY A 48 -0.06 1.76 -4.01
CA GLY A 48 -1.47 1.44 -4.02
C GLY A 48 -1.83 0.42 -2.94
N ARG A 49 -3.13 0.32 -2.65
CA ARG A 49 -3.71 -0.49 -1.57
C ARG A 49 -3.11 -1.89 -1.46
N ARG A 50 -3.04 -2.66 -2.55
CA ARG A 50 -2.59 -4.07 -2.52
C ARG A 50 -1.15 -4.23 -2.03
N LYS A 51 -0.29 -3.25 -2.32
CA LYS A 51 1.11 -3.28 -1.88
C LYS A 51 1.25 -2.91 -0.40
N VAL A 52 0.40 -2.01 0.08
CA VAL A 52 0.32 -1.67 1.51
C VAL A 52 -0.21 -2.88 2.30
N GLU A 53 -1.27 -3.53 1.83
CA GLU A 53 -1.82 -4.78 2.41
C GLU A 53 -0.74 -5.86 2.52
N GLN A 54 -0.02 -6.12 1.43
CA GLN A 54 1.05 -7.12 1.44
C GLN A 54 2.15 -6.79 2.46
N ALA A 55 2.53 -5.51 2.58
CA ALA A 55 3.55 -5.09 3.53
C ALA A 55 3.08 -5.16 4.98
N LEU A 56 1.80 -4.87 5.26
CA LEU A 56 1.18 -5.06 6.57
C LEU A 56 1.12 -6.55 6.95
N TYR A 57 0.74 -7.40 6.01
CA TYR A 57 0.75 -8.86 6.19
C TYR A 57 2.15 -9.38 6.53
N MET A 58 3.17 -8.96 5.79
CA MET A 58 4.57 -9.33 6.09
C MET A 58 5.07 -8.82 7.45
N LYS A 59 4.43 -7.79 8.01
CA LYS A 59 4.71 -7.28 9.35
C LYS A 59 3.93 -8.01 10.45
N GLY A 60 3.06 -8.94 10.09
CA GLY A 60 2.21 -9.68 11.02
C GLY A 60 0.98 -8.91 11.48
N ILE A 61 0.59 -7.82 10.80
CA ILE A 61 -0.63 -7.09 11.13
C ILE A 61 -1.83 -7.90 10.63
N PRO A 62 -2.78 -8.27 11.50
CA PRO A 62 -3.96 -9.03 11.10
C PRO A 62 -4.87 -8.23 10.16
N ARG A 63 -5.55 -8.93 9.25
CA ARG A 63 -6.55 -8.33 8.35
C ARG A 63 -7.70 -7.65 9.11
N SER A 64 -8.09 -8.19 10.25
CA SER A 64 -9.10 -7.57 11.12
C SER A 64 -8.71 -6.17 11.63
N VAL A 65 -7.41 -5.84 11.62
CA VAL A 65 -6.90 -4.51 11.94
C VAL A 65 -6.69 -3.69 10.67
N SER A 66 -6.05 -4.26 9.64
CA SER A 66 -5.70 -3.51 8.44
C SER A 66 -6.88 -3.16 7.55
N ASP A 67 -7.84 -4.06 7.39
CA ASP A 67 -8.91 -3.91 6.40
C ASP A 67 -9.80 -2.69 6.71
N PRO A 68 -10.27 -2.46 7.96
CA PRO A 68 -11.04 -1.25 8.30
C PRO A 68 -10.27 0.04 8.00
N ILE A 69 -8.99 0.11 8.36
CA ILE A 69 -8.14 1.29 8.14
C ILE A 69 -7.95 1.56 6.63
N LEU A 70 -7.78 0.50 5.84
CA LEU A 70 -7.62 0.61 4.40
C LEU A 70 -8.93 0.96 3.68
N ASP A 71 -10.07 0.53 4.22
CA ASP A 71 -11.41 0.80 3.70
C ASP A 71 -11.85 2.26 3.94
N GLU A 72 -11.36 2.90 5.02
CA GLU A 72 -11.58 4.33 5.27
C GLU A 72 -10.85 5.24 4.27
N ILE A 73 -9.87 4.72 3.54
CA ILE A 73 -9.08 5.51 2.60
C ILE A 73 -9.81 5.62 1.28
N SER A 74 -10.20 6.84 0.95
CA SER A 74 -10.83 7.16 -0.33
C SER A 74 -9.97 6.77 -1.53
N ASP A 75 -10.62 6.36 -2.61
CA ASP A 75 -9.99 6.12 -3.91
C ASP A 75 -9.21 7.36 -4.40
N GLU A 76 -9.70 8.57 -4.11
CA GLU A 76 -9.07 9.83 -4.51
C GLU A 76 -7.66 9.99 -3.95
N MET A 77 -7.40 9.56 -2.71
CA MET A 77 -6.05 9.57 -2.15
C MET A 77 -5.06 8.71 -2.95
N TYR A 78 -5.53 7.59 -3.53
CA TYR A 78 -4.71 6.77 -4.42
C TYR A 78 -4.57 7.43 -5.79
N LEU A 79 -5.63 8.02 -6.33
CA LEU A 79 -5.64 8.73 -7.61
C LEU A 79 -4.68 9.93 -7.61
N GLU A 80 -4.63 10.72 -6.55
CA GLU A 80 -3.68 11.83 -6.37
C GLU A 80 -2.22 11.38 -6.54
N LYS A 81 -1.90 10.14 -6.14
CA LYS A 81 -0.56 9.56 -6.29
C LYS A 81 -0.38 8.88 -7.64
N LEU A 82 -1.44 8.30 -8.19
CA LEU A 82 -1.40 7.55 -9.44
C LEU A 82 -1.31 8.46 -10.67
N ARG A 83 -2.11 9.53 -10.75
CA ARG A 83 -2.14 10.48 -11.87
C ARG A 83 -0.74 11.00 -12.26
N PRO A 84 0.06 11.58 -11.35
CA PRO A 84 1.41 12.06 -11.70
C PRO A 84 2.36 10.92 -12.11
N LEU A 85 2.24 9.73 -11.50
CA LEU A 85 3.03 8.55 -11.88
C LEU A 85 2.74 8.12 -13.33
N ILE A 86 1.47 8.07 -13.71
CA ILE A 86 1.04 7.74 -15.07
C ILE A 86 1.53 8.80 -16.05
N LYS A 87 1.27 10.08 -15.77
CA LYS A 87 1.68 11.21 -16.61
C LYS A 87 3.18 11.21 -16.90
N HIS A 88 4.00 10.95 -15.90
CA HIS A 88 5.46 10.87 -16.09
C HIS A 88 5.92 9.58 -16.77
N LYS A 89 5.22 8.46 -16.55
CA LYS A 89 5.60 7.17 -17.13
C LYS A 89 5.22 7.06 -18.60
N TRP A 90 4.08 7.61 -19.00
CA TRP A 90 3.51 7.53 -20.36
C TRP A 90 4.52 7.81 -21.49
N PRO A 91 5.22 8.96 -21.53
CA PRO A 91 6.16 9.27 -22.61
C PRO A 91 7.41 8.36 -22.63
N THR A 92 7.71 7.68 -21.52
CA THR A 92 8.88 6.78 -21.42
C THR A 92 8.61 5.39 -21.99
N ILE A 93 7.34 5.05 -22.25
CA ILE A 93 6.96 3.71 -22.72
C ILE A 93 7.10 3.62 -24.24
N LYS A 94 8.08 2.81 -24.67
CA LYS A 94 8.21 2.35 -26.06
C LYS A 94 7.16 1.27 -26.33
N ALA A 95 6.28 1.51 -27.29
CA ALA A 95 5.20 0.62 -27.70
C ALA A 95 4.91 0.78 -29.20
N ARG A 96 4.33 -0.25 -29.83
CA ARG A 96 3.99 -0.22 -31.26
C ARG A 96 2.69 0.54 -31.54
N ASN A 97 1.79 0.59 -30.57
CA ASN A 97 0.52 1.31 -30.62
C ASN A 97 0.08 1.70 -29.19
N GLU A 98 -1.01 2.46 -29.08
CA GLU A 98 -1.58 2.93 -27.82
C GLU A 98 -2.04 1.77 -26.93
N TYR A 99 -2.71 0.77 -27.50
CA TYR A 99 -3.13 -0.41 -26.74
C TYR A 99 -1.96 -1.10 -26.02
N GLU A 100 -0.83 -1.31 -26.70
CA GLU A 100 0.37 -1.88 -26.09
C GLU A 100 0.97 -0.94 -25.02
N ARG A 101 0.90 0.38 -25.24
CA ARG A 101 1.34 1.38 -24.24
C ARG A 101 0.49 1.30 -22.98
N SER A 102 -0.84 1.30 -23.11
CA SER A 102 -1.78 1.20 -21.99
C SER A 102 -1.59 -0.10 -21.22
N MET A 103 -1.40 -1.24 -21.89
CA MET A 103 -1.11 -2.51 -21.22
C MET A 103 0.20 -2.48 -20.41
N LYS A 104 1.25 -1.87 -20.97
CA LYS A 104 2.53 -1.70 -20.25
C LYS A 104 2.38 -0.79 -19.04
N LEU A 105 1.59 0.27 -19.16
CA LEU A 105 1.30 1.21 -18.09
C LEU A 105 0.47 0.56 -16.97
N ILE A 106 -0.55 -0.21 -17.32
CA ILE A 106 -1.35 -1.00 -16.37
C ILE A 106 -0.46 -1.94 -15.57
N LYS A 107 0.40 -2.71 -16.26
CA LYS A 107 1.34 -3.63 -15.61
C LYS A 107 2.28 -2.88 -14.64
N PHE A 108 2.77 -1.71 -15.04
CA PHE A 108 3.62 -0.88 -14.19
C PHE A 108 2.89 -0.42 -12.92
N ALA A 109 1.67 0.10 -13.04
CA ALA A 109 0.91 0.59 -11.89
C ALA A 109 0.42 -0.55 -10.98
N MET A 110 0.04 -1.70 -11.54
CA MET A 110 -0.27 -2.91 -10.76
C MET A 110 0.93 -3.37 -9.93
N GLY A 111 2.16 -3.30 -10.49
CA GLY A 111 3.40 -3.60 -9.74
C GLY A 111 3.68 -2.64 -8.58
N ARG A 112 3.00 -1.48 -8.54
CA ARG A 112 3.02 -0.53 -7.42
C ARG A 112 1.84 -0.71 -6.46
N GLY A 113 0.94 -1.66 -6.74
CA GLY A 113 -0.16 -2.06 -5.86
C GLY A 113 -1.48 -1.35 -6.12
N PHE A 114 -1.60 -0.55 -7.18
CA PHE A 114 -2.85 0.16 -7.49
C PHE A 114 -3.92 -0.80 -8.04
N ASP A 115 -5.18 -0.50 -7.71
CA ASP A 115 -6.31 -1.25 -8.23
C ASP A 115 -6.50 -0.99 -9.72
N VAL A 116 -6.85 -2.04 -10.48
CA VAL A 116 -6.98 -1.95 -11.94
C VAL A 116 -8.08 -0.97 -12.36
N ARG A 117 -9.13 -0.81 -11.55
CA ARG A 117 -10.22 0.15 -11.79
C ARG A 117 -9.69 1.59 -11.78
N LEU A 118 -8.92 1.94 -10.74
CA LEU A 118 -8.32 3.28 -10.62
C LEU A 118 -7.26 3.54 -11.69
N ILE A 119 -6.52 2.50 -12.08
CA ILE A 119 -5.57 2.59 -13.18
C ILE A 119 -6.27 2.91 -14.50
N ARG A 120 -7.37 2.21 -14.81
CA ARG A 120 -8.14 2.44 -16.05
C ARG A 120 -8.74 3.84 -16.06
N GLN A 121 -9.37 4.25 -14.95
CA GLN A 121 -9.88 5.61 -14.80
C GLN A 121 -8.80 6.66 -15.13
N CYS A 122 -7.59 6.54 -14.59
CA CYS A 122 -6.50 7.47 -14.91
C CYS A 122 -6.01 7.44 -16.36
N ILE A 123 -6.18 6.33 -17.09
CA ILE A 123 -5.79 6.22 -18.50
C ILE A 123 -6.87 6.86 -19.36
N ASP A 124 -8.14 6.52 -19.10
CA ASP A 124 -9.28 7.05 -19.83
C ASP A 124 -9.35 8.58 -19.67
N ASP A 125 -9.18 9.11 -18.44
CA ASP A 125 -9.08 10.55 -18.16
C ASP A 125 -7.90 11.22 -18.91
N ALA A 126 -6.83 10.48 -19.19
CA ALA A 126 -5.64 11.02 -19.86
C ALA A 126 -5.77 11.03 -21.38
N ASP A 127 -6.49 10.07 -21.96
CA ASP A 127 -6.80 10.02 -23.38
C ASP A 127 -7.80 11.16 -23.72
N GLU A 128 -8.82 11.42 -22.89
CA GLU A 128 -9.75 12.55 -23.07
C GLU A 128 -9.05 13.93 -23.06
N LEU A 129 -7.95 14.09 -22.33
CA LEU A 129 -7.18 15.34 -22.24
C LEU A 129 -6.20 15.57 -23.40
N LEU A 130 -6.01 14.58 -24.28
CA LEU A 130 -5.11 14.67 -25.44
C LEU A 130 -5.88 14.92 -26.76
N ASP A 131 -7.20 14.81 -26.71
CA ASP A 131 -8.11 15.03 -27.85
C ASP A 131 -8.74 16.45 -27.89
N ASP A 132 -8.38 17.34 -26.95
CA ASP A 132 -8.66 18.80 -26.92
C ASP A 132 -7.41 19.65 -27.24
#